data_AF-A0A7S4A561-F1
#
_entry.id   AF-A0A7S4A561-F1
#
_cell.length_a   1.000
_cell.length_b   1.000
_cell.length_c   1.000
_cell.angle_alpha   90.00
_cell.angle_beta   90.00
_cell.angle_gamma   90.00
#
_symmetry.space_group_name_H-M   'P 1'
#
loop_
_entity.id
_entity.type
_entity.pdbx_description
1 polymer ?
#
loop_
_entity_poly.entity_id
_entity_poly.type
_entity_poly.pdbx_seq_one_letter_code
_entity_poly.pdbx_strand_id
1 'polypeptide(L)'
;GVPVRLHGAARLPSMATFDSDGPAWTATERTRRTVALNPPEALQDLLQLVASILSKILDNPGEEKYRSLKQSGRVCQQRLLGRPGGRELLASLGFKSDERADAISLANADDAKLRAALAWCASYKPPSPHVALVIRLPSGARLEAAFSTDETLRDVRAYADACAPKGAPYDLGQAGGIRYDDDAALDQAVSTLGPRAA
;
A
#
# COMPACT_ATOMS: atom_id res chain seq x y z
N GLY A 1 47.73 -0.64 37.75
CA GLY A 1 46.36 -0.14 38.03
C GLY A 1 45.38 -1.14 37.48
N VAL A 2 44.44 -1.57 38.32
CA VAL A 2 43.56 -2.73 38.15
C VAL A 2 42.60 -2.58 36.95
N PRO A 3 42.36 -3.64 36.15
CA PRO A 3 41.24 -3.70 35.21
C PRO A 3 39.95 -4.09 35.94
N VAL A 4 38.90 -3.28 35.81
CA VAL A 4 37.56 -3.61 36.31
C VAL A 4 36.91 -4.63 35.36
N ARG A 5 36.66 -5.83 35.90
CA ARG A 5 35.72 -6.81 35.35
C ARG A 5 34.30 -6.38 35.67
N LEU A 6 33.39 -6.50 34.70
CA LEU A 6 31.99 -6.75 35.00
C LEU A 6 31.64 -8.16 34.52
N HIS A 7 31.38 -9.04 35.49
CA HIS A 7 30.70 -10.31 35.27
C HIS A 7 29.22 -10.05 35.03
N GLY A 8 28.68 -10.67 33.98
CA GLY A 8 27.25 -10.72 33.71
C GLY A 8 27.01 -11.76 32.63
N ALA A 9 26.94 -13.03 33.05
CA ALA A 9 26.58 -14.14 32.18
C ALA A 9 25.14 -14.00 31.70
N ALA A 10 24.94 -13.46 30.51
CA ALA A 10 23.68 -13.60 29.80
C ALA A 10 23.67 -14.97 29.11
N ARG A 11 22.90 -15.91 29.68
CA ARG A 11 22.53 -17.17 29.04
C ARG A 11 22.05 -16.89 27.62
N LEU A 12 22.60 -17.61 26.65
CA LEU A 12 22.03 -17.71 25.31
C LEU A 12 20.56 -18.15 25.47
N PRO A 13 19.58 -17.47 24.87
CA PRO A 13 18.23 -18.01 24.80
C PRO A 13 18.29 -19.33 24.05
N SER A 14 17.91 -20.38 24.78
CA SER A 14 17.61 -21.71 24.32
C SER A 14 16.72 -21.67 23.07
N MET A 15 16.95 -22.61 22.15
CA MET A 15 16.09 -22.94 21.01
C MET A 15 14.62 -22.91 21.44
N ALA A 16 13.97 -21.78 21.21
CA ALA A 16 12.53 -21.67 21.30
C ALA A 16 11.97 -22.36 20.05
N THR A 17 11.18 -23.39 20.32
CA THR A 17 10.22 -23.97 19.42
C THR A 17 9.51 -22.86 18.64
N PHE A 18 9.49 -22.98 17.30
CA PHE A 18 8.72 -22.10 16.43
C PHE A 18 7.23 -22.26 16.77
N ASP A 19 6.72 -21.40 17.65
CA ASP A 19 5.29 -21.16 17.78
C ASP A 19 4.79 -20.50 16.50
N SER A 20 3.83 -21.14 15.85
CA SER A 20 3.18 -20.74 14.60
C SER A 20 2.18 -19.58 14.76
N ASP A 21 2.17 -18.89 15.90
CA ASP A 21 1.23 -17.81 16.23
C ASP A 21 1.83 -16.41 15.96
N GLY A 22 2.39 -16.22 14.77
CA GLY A 22 2.62 -14.87 14.25
C GLY A 22 1.27 -14.16 14.05
N PRO A 23 1.20 -12.82 14.18
CA PRO A 23 -0.05 -12.11 13.90
C PRO A 23 -0.54 -12.47 12.50
N ALA A 24 -1.82 -12.81 12.39
CA ALA A 24 -2.48 -13.03 11.10
C ALA A 24 -2.09 -11.90 10.15
N TRP A 25 -1.63 -12.25 8.95
CA TRP A 25 -1.08 -11.29 8.02
C TRP A 25 -2.01 -10.08 7.85
N THR A 26 -1.39 -8.90 7.78
CA THR A 26 -2.07 -7.63 7.51
C THR A 26 -1.22 -6.83 6.54
N ALA A 27 -1.88 -6.08 5.65
CA ALA A 27 -1.20 -5.17 4.75
C ALA A 27 -0.41 -4.12 5.55
N THR A 28 0.83 -3.86 5.14
CA THR A 28 1.63 -2.79 5.75
C THR A 28 0.93 -1.44 5.63
N GLU A 29 1.20 -0.51 6.54
CA GLU A 29 0.60 0.83 6.49
C GLU A 29 0.88 1.54 5.16
N ARG A 30 2.09 1.35 4.60
CA ARG A 30 2.43 1.82 3.26
C ARG A 30 1.49 1.22 2.21
N THR A 31 1.34 -0.11 2.18
CA THR A 31 0.43 -0.78 1.24
C THR A 31 -0.99 -0.25 1.38
N ARG A 32 -1.51 -0.10 2.60
CA ARG A 32 -2.86 0.45 2.88
C ARG A 32 -3.02 1.84 2.27
N ARG A 33 -2.08 2.75 2.55
CA ARG A 33 -2.10 4.11 1.99
C ARG A 33 -2.00 4.11 0.47
N THR A 34 -1.12 3.30 -0.11
CA THR A 34 -0.95 3.27 -1.57
C THR A 34 -2.17 2.68 -2.28
N VAL A 35 -2.82 1.62 -1.74
CA VAL A 35 -4.06 1.13 -2.35
C VAL A 35 -5.20 2.14 -2.21
N ALA A 36 -5.24 2.93 -1.14
CA ALA A 36 -6.25 3.98 -0.93
C ALA A 36 -6.16 5.13 -1.95
N LEU A 37 -5.06 5.24 -2.72
CA LEU A 37 -4.93 6.20 -3.82
C LEU A 37 -5.87 5.89 -4.99
N ASN A 38 -6.38 4.66 -5.09
CA ASN A 38 -7.32 4.29 -6.14
C ASN A 38 -8.68 4.95 -5.89
N PRO A 39 -9.36 5.45 -6.94
CA PRO A 39 -10.76 5.88 -6.80
C PRO A 39 -11.63 4.70 -6.35
N PRO A 40 -12.77 4.93 -5.67
CA PRO A 40 -13.53 3.88 -4.99
C PRO A 40 -13.84 2.65 -5.86
N GLU A 41 -14.28 2.87 -7.10
CA GLU A 41 -14.59 1.79 -8.05
C GLU A 41 -13.34 0.99 -8.46
N ALA A 42 -12.22 1.67 -8.70
CA ALA A 42 -10.95 1.02 -9.05
C ALA A 42 -10.33 0.29 -7.86
N LEU A 43 -10.49 0.81 -6.64
CA LEU A 43 -10.08 0.17 -5.41
C LEU A 43 -10.86 -1.14 -5.22
N GLN A 44 -12.19 -1.08 -5.35
CA GLN A 44 -13.04 -2.27 -5.24
C GLN A 44 -12.65 -3.30 -6.31
N ASP A 45 -12.45 -2.86 -7.55
CA ASP A 45 -12.04 -3.71 -8.67
C ASP A 45 -10.68 -4.40 -8.44
N LEU A 46 -9.70 -3.67 -7.88
CA LEU A 46 -8.39 -4.18 -7.49
C LEU A 46 -8.51 -5.24 -6.39
N LEU A 47 -9.21 -4.92 -5.30
CA LEU A 47 -9.36 -5.83 -4.16
C LEU A 47 -10.12 -7.09 -4.54
N GLN A 48 -11.15 -6.98 -5.39
CA GLN A 48 -11.89 -8.13 -5.89
C GLN A 48 -11.04 -9.01 -6.81
N LEU A 49 -10.19 -8.42 -7.65
CA LEU A 49 -9.26 -9.18 -8.47
C LEU A 49 -8.24 -9.94 -7.61
N VAL A 50 -7.66 -9.29 -6.61
CA VAL A 50 -6.72 -9.92 -5.67
C VAL A 50 -7.42 -11.04 -4.91
N ALA A 51 -8.60 -10.78 -4.33
CA ALA A 51 -9.39 -11.80 -3.65
C ALA A 51 -9.65 -13.02 -4.55
N SER A 52 -10.02 -12.79 -5.81
CA SER A 52 -10.25 -13.87 -6.79
C SER A 52 -8.99 -14.71 -7.08
N ILE A 53 -7.81 -14.08 -7.10
CA ILE A 53 -6.53 -14.81 -7.27
C ILE A 53 -6.27 -15.67 -6.03
N LEU A 54 -6.42 -15.11 -4.84
CA LEU A 54 -6.17 -15.83 -3.58
C LEU A 54 -7.14 -16.99 -3.39
N SER A 55 -8.43 -16.80 -3.68
CA SER A 55 -9.44 -17.87 -3.62
C SER A 55 -9.06 -19.02 -4.55
N LYS A 56 -8.67 -18.74 -5.81
CA LYS A 56 -8.26 -19.81 -6.74
C LYS A 56 -7.08 -20.64 -6.23
N ILE A 57 -6.10 -19.99 -5.59
CA ILE A 57 -4.94 -20.68 -4.99
C ILE A 57 -5.38 -21.55 -3.81
N LEU A 58 -6.21 -21.00 -2.91
CA LEU A 58 -6.70 -21.71 -1.72
C LEU A 58 -7.64 -22.88 -2.07
N ASP A 59 -8.47 -22.72 -3.09
CA ASP A 59 -9.41 -23.76 -3.55
C ASP A 59 -8.69 -24.88 -4.32
N ASN A 60 -7.51 -24.58 -4.89
CA ASN A 60 -6.75 -25.50 -5.74
C ASN A 60 -5.25 -25.52 -5.37
N PRO A 61 -4.88 -25.94 -4.14
CA PRO A 61 -3.51 -25.79 -3.62
C PRO A 61 -2.45 -26.62 -4.37
N GLY A 62 -2.86 -27.67 -5.09
CA GLY A 62 -1.97 -28.48 -5.93
C GLY A 62 -1.73 -27.91 -7.33
N GLU A 63 -2.53 -26.93 -7.77
CA GLU A 63 -2.51 -26.44 -9.14
C GLU A 63 -1.59 -25.21 -9.31
N GLU A 64 -0.36 -25.45 -9.74
CA GLU A 64 0.68 -24.41 -9.92
C GLU A 64 0.26 -23.26 -10.84
N LYS A 65 -0.61 -23.53 -11.83
CA LYS A 65 -1.09 -22.50 -12.77
C LYS A 65 -1.81 -21.35 -12.08
N TYR A 66 -2.41 -21.56 -10.90
CA TYR A 66 -3.07 -20.48 -10.13
C TYR A 66 -2.10 -19.67 -9.28
N ARG A 67 -0.89 -20.20 -9.02
CA ARG A 67 0.19 -19.50 -8.32
C ARG A 67 1.05 -18.64 -9.25
N SER A 68 0.72 -18.57 -10.55
CA SER A 68 1.46 -17.80 -11.54
C SER A 68 0.53 -16.89 -12.34
N LEU A 69 0.93 -15.64 -12.50
CA LEU A 69 0.22 -14.60 -13.25
C LEU A 69 1.10 -14.14 -14.40
N LYS A 70 0.54 -14.05 -15.61
CA LYS A 70 1.24 -13.45 -16.74
C LYS A 70 1.32 -11.93 -16.57
N GLN A 71 2.53 -11.39 -16.48
CA GLN A 71 2.76 -9.97 -16.18
C GLN A 71 2.25 -9.07 -17.29
N SER A 72 2.49 -9.40 -18.57
CA SER A 72 1.97 -8.66 -19.73
C SER A 72 0.48 -8.86 -19.99
N GLY A 73 -0.19 -9.74 -19.24
CA GLY A 73 -1.62 -9.98 -19.39
C GLY A 73 -2.42 -8.70 -19.18
N ARG A 74 -3.35 -8.39 -20.09
CA ARG A 74 -4.11 -7.12 -20.05
C ARG A 74 -4.77 -6.85 -18.70
N VAL A 75 -5.40 -7.88 -18.12
CA VAL A 75 -6.02 -7.78 -16.78
C VAL A 75 -4.98 -7.50 -15.71
N CYS A 76 -3.85 -8.22 -15.74
CA CYS A 76 -2.75 -8.03 -14.79
C CYS A 76 -2.19 -6.59 -14.89
N GLN A 77 -1.90 -6.10 -16.09
CA GLN A 77 -1.41 -4.73 -16.28
C GLN A 77 -2.43 -3.67 -15.86
N GLN A 78 -3.66 -3.75 -16.35
CA GLN A 78 -4.64 -2.66 -16.18
C GLN A 78 -5.27 -2.61 -14.80
N ARG A 79 -5.51 -3.78 -14.19
CA ARG A 79 -6.32 -3.90 -12.97
C ARG A 79 -5.51 -4.27 -11.73
N LEU A 80 -4.24 -4.64 -11.89
CA LEU A 80 -3.38 -5.04 -10.78
C LEU A 80 -2.07 -4.23 -10.74
N LEU A 81 -1.21 -4.39 -11.74
CA LEU A 81 0.15 -3.81 -11.73
C LEU A 81 0.20 -2.31 -12.05
N GLY A 82 -0.78 -1.82 -12.81
CA GLY A 82 -0.97 -0.41 -13.12
C GLY A 82 -1.84 0.33 -12.10
N ARG A 83 -2.34 -0.37 -11.06
CA ARG A 83 -3.08 0.25 -9.97
C ARG A 83 -2.12 0.60 -8.82
N PRO A 84 -2.22 1.80 -8.22
CA PRO A 84 -1.51 2.13 -7.00
C PRO A 84 -1.61 1.02 -5.95
N GLY A 85 -0.46 0.55 -5.44
CA GLY A 85 -0.38 -0.43 -4.36
C GLY A 85 -0.57 -1.89 -4.79
N GLY A 86 -0.93 -2.17 -6.04
CA GLY A 86 -1.21 -3.54 -6.49
C GLY A 86 0.03 -4.44 -6.50
N ARG A 87 1.22 -3.89 -6.88
CA ARG A 87 2.49 -4.62 -6.83
C ARG A 87 2.94 -4.88 -5.40
N GLU A 88 2.87 -3.86 -4.56
CA GLU A 88 3.22 -3.92 -3.15
C GLU A 88 2.34 -4.92 -2.40
N LEU A 89 1.05 -4.97 -2.74
CA LEU A 89 0.11 -5.94 -2.18
C LEU A 89 0.52 -7.37 -2.54
N LEU A 90 0.77 -7.68 -3.82
CA LEU A 90 1.27 -9.01 -4.22
C LEU A 90 2.61 -9.35 -3.55
N ALA A 91 3.56 -8.42 -3.54
CA ALA A 91 4.88 -8.62 -2.94
C ALA A 91 4.77 -8.94 -1.44
N SER A 92 3.90 -8.24 -0.72
CA SER A 92 3.66 -8.48 0.71
C SER A 92 3.06 -9.86 1.01
N LEU A 93 2.38 -10.46 0.02
CA LEU A 93 1.87 -11.84 0.07
C LEU A 93 2.93 -12.88 -0.26
N GLY A 94 4.05 -12.47 -0.87
CA GLY A 94 5.17 -13.34 -1.22
C GLY A 94 5.27 -13.64 -2.72
N PHE A 95 4.44 -13.01 -3.55
CA PHE A 95 4.61 -13.07 -5.00
C PHE A 95 5.90 -12.38 -5.41
N LYS A 96 6.61 -12.96 -6.37
CA LYS A 96 7.85 -12.43 -6.94
C LYS A 96 7.66 -12.23 -8.43
N SER A 97 8.09 -11.06 -8.92
CA SER A 97 8.11 -10.75 -10.35
C SER A 97 9.40 -11.29 -10.96
N ASP A 98 9.27 -11.96 -12.10
CA ASP A 98 10.35 -12.35 -13.00
C ASP A 98 10.08 -11.68 -14.35
N GLU A 99 10.76 -10.55 -14.59
CA GLU A 99 10.61 -9.77 -15.82
C GLU A 99 11.11 -10.52 -17.05
N ARG A 100 12.08 -11.43 -16.91
CA ARG A 100 12.61 -12.22 -18.03
C ARG A 100 11.60 -13.27 -18.47
N ALA A 101 10.88 -13.85 -17.52
CA ALA A 101 9.86 -14.86 -17.76
C ALA A 101 8.45 -14.27 -17.99
N ASP A 102 8.27 -12.94 -17.95
CA ASP A 102 6.97 -12.27 -18.02
C ASP A 102 5.94 -12.84 -17.01
N ALA A 103 6.41 -13.16 -15.80
CA ALA A 103 5.65 -13.89 -14.81
C ALA A 103 5.72 -13.25 -13.41
N ILE A 104 4.63 -13.35 -12.66
CA ILE A 104 4.58 -13.06 -11.23
C ILE A 104 4.09 -14.31 -10.52
N SER A 105 4.92 -14.91 -9.67
CA SER A 105 4.66 -16.23 -9.10
C SER A 105 4.81 -16.28 -7.59
N LEU A 106 4.04 -17.16 -6.96
CA LEU A 106 4.09 -17.48 -5.53
C LEU A 106 4.67 -18.88 -5.35
N ALA A 107 5.93 -18.96 -4.92
CA ALA A 107 6.62 -20.25 -4.76
C ALA A 107 6.08 -21.08 -3.59
N ASN A 108 5.86 -20.43 -2.45
CA ASN A 108 5.34 -21.05 -1.23
C ASN A 108 4.04 -20.34 -0.83
N ALA A 109 2.94 -21.08 -0.88
CA ALA A 109 1.65 -20.60 -0.40
C ALA A 109 1.54 -20.89 1.09
N ASP A 110 1.44 -19.83 1.89
CA ASP A 110 1.08 -19.90 3.30
C ASP A 110 -0.43 -19.69 3.41
N ASP A 111 -1.19 -20.77 3.56
CA ASP A 111 -2.66 -20.74 3.58
C ASP A 111 -3.22 -19.81 4.66
N ALA A 112 -2.59 -19.73 5.83
CA ALA A 112 -3.02 -18.85 6.91
C ALA A 112 -2.86 -17.39 6.49
N LYS A 113 -1.71 -17.06 5.90
CA LYS A 113 -1.42 -15.74 5.33
C LYS A 113 -2.40 -15.37 4.21
N LEU A 114 -2.67 -16.28 3.28
CA LEU A 114 -3.57 -16.05 2.14
C LEU A 114 -5.03 -15.86 2.61
N ARG A 115 -5.49 -16.62 3.61
CA ARG A 115 -6.82 -16.45 4.22
C ARG A 115 -6.96 -15.12 4.95
N ALA A 116 -5.94 -14.72 5.72
CA ALA A 116 -5.92 -13.42 6.38
C ALA A 116 -5.97 -12.28 5.34
N ALA A 117 -5.23 -12.43 4.23
CA ALA A 117 -5.27 -11.47 3.13
C ALA A 117 -6.61 -11.39 2.41
N LEU A 118 -7.24 -12.53 2.17
CA LEU A 118 -8.58 -12.58 1.60
C LEU A 118 -9.61 -11.88 2.51
N ALA A 119 -9.54 -12.12 3.82
CA ALA A 119 -10.38 -11.44 4.81
C ALA A 119 -10.11 -9.92 4.85
N TRP A 120 -8.85 -9.51 4.73
CA TRP A 120 -8.49 -8.09 4.62
C TRP A 120 -9.09 -7.46 3.36
N CYS A 121 -8.98 -8.09 2.18
CA CYS A 121 -9.59 -7.57 0.95
C CYS A 121 -11.11 -7.37 1.08
N ALA A 122 -11.80 -8.26 1.79
CA ALA A 122 -13.25 -8.18 1.99
C ALA A 122 -13.67 -7.12 3.02
N SER A 123 -12.82 -6.83 4.00
CA SER A 123 -13.13 -5.91 5.11
C SER A 123 -12.45 -4.54 5.00
N TYR A 124 -11.54 -4.37 4.02
CA TYR A 124 -10.79 -3.15 3.85
C TYR A 124 -11.72 -1.98 3.56
N LYS A 125 -11.77 -1.06 4.51
CA LYS A 125 -12.35 0.26 4.33
C LYS A 125 -11.19 1.23 4.16
N PRO A 126 -11.12 1.94 3.03
CA PRO A 126 -10.12 2.99 2.91
C PRO A 126 -10.47 4.04 3.99
N PRO A 127 -9.49 4.51 4.80
CA PRO A 127 -9.71 5.56 5.80
C PRO A 127 -10.68 6.67 5.33
N SER A 128 -11.88 6.74 5.90
CA SER A 128 -12.77 7.83 5.54
C SER A 128 -12.36 9.11 6.25
N PRO A 129 -12.48 10.25 5.58
CA PRO A 129 -12.57 10.50 4.12
C PRO A 129 -11.18 10.54 3.48
N HIS A 130 -11.11 10.17 2.21
CA HIS A 130 -9.87 10.14 1.42
C HIS A 130 -9.89 11.15 0.30
N VAL A 131 -8.85 11.97 0.24
CA VAL A 131 -8.54 12.71 -0.98
C VAL A 131 -7.24 12.22 -1.55
N ALA A 132 -7.29 11.75 -2.80
CA ALA A 132 -6.10 11.61 -3.60
C ALA A 132 -5.72 12.99 -4.16
N LEU A 133 -4.63 13.57 -3.66
CA LEU A 133 -4.02 14.77 -4.20
C LEU A 133 -2.88 14.39 -5.13
N VAL A 134 -2.78 15.14 -6.23
CA VAL A 134 -1.68 15.09 -7.19
C VAL A 134 -0.82 16.33 -6.97
N ILE A 135 0.43 16.12 -6.61
CA ILE A 135 1.46 17.15 -6.49
C ILE A 135 2.24 17.16 -7.81
N ARG A 136 2.27 18.30 -8.50
CA ARG A 136 3.06 18.46 -9.73
C ARG A 136 4.32 19.23 -9.42
N LEU A 137 5.47 18.63 -9.69
CA LEU A 137 6.78 19.26 -9.56
C LEU A 137 7.13 20.04 -10.83
N PRO A 138 8.08 21.01 -10.78
CA PRO A 138 8.46 21.82 -11.93
C PRO A 138 9.12 21.01 -13.05
N SER A 139 9.69 19.87 -12.69
CA SER A 139 10.23 18.88 -13.62
C SER A 139 9.15 18.18 -14.45
N GLY A 140 7.86 18.40 -14.16
CA GLY A 140 6.73 17.68 -14.74
C GLY A 140 6.43 16.35 -14.04
N ALA A 141 7.24 15.95 -13.06
CA ALA A 141 6.98 14.77 -12.24
C ALA A 141 5.69 14.95 -11.42
N ARG A 142 4.97 13.83 -11.22
CA ARG A 142 3.70 13.80 -10.48
C ARG A 142 3.85 12.88 -9.29
N LEU A 143 3.48 13.38 -8.11
CA LEU A 143 3.37 12.58 -6.89
C LEU A 143 1.89 12.46 -6.56
N GLU A 144 1.44 11.25 -6.25
CA GLU A 144 0.05 11.00 -5.85
C GLU A 144 0.06 10.51 -4.41
N ALA A 145 -0.72 11.16 -3.55
CA ALA A 145 -0.83 10.84 -2.13
C ALA A 145 -2.29 10.91 -1.66
N ALA A 146 -2.67 10.02 -0.74
CA ALA A 146 -4.00 9.94 -0.16
C ALA A 146 -3.91 10.56 1.22
N PHE A 147 -4.82 11.49 1.48
CA PHE A 147 -4.91 12.19 2.74
C PHE A 147 -6.25 11.94 3.41
N SER A 148 -6.24 11.81 4.73
CA SER A 148 -7.46 11.68 5.54
C SER A 148 -8.06 13.07 5.88
N THR A 149 -9.34 13.22 6.28
CA THR A 149 -9.83 14.59 6.68
C THR A 149 -9.23 15.12 7.96
N ASP A 150 -8.66 14.28 8.80
CA ASP A 150 -7.91 14.76 9.95
C ASP A 150 -6.56 15.38 9.56
N GLU A 151 -6.07 15.11 8.35
CA GLU A 151 -4.89 15.77 7.81
C GLU A 151 -5.24 17.17 7.28
N THR A 152 -4.43 18.13 7.69
CA THR A 152 -4.59 19.55 7.34
C THR A 152 -3.84 19.89 6.06
N LEU A 153 -4.14 21.06 5.48
CA LEU A 153 -3.34 21.66 4.40
C LEU A 153 -1.83 21.70 4.73
N ARG A 154 -1.50 21.89 6.01
CA ARG A 154 -0.13 21.90 6.51
C ARG A 154 0.53 20.53 6.39
N ASP A 155 -0.21 19.45 6.65
CA ASP A 155 0.30 18.07 6.54
C ASP A 155 0.52 17.69 5.08
N VAL A 156 -0.42 18.09 4.20
CA VAL A 156 -0.28 17.96 2.74
C VAL A 156 0.97 18.67 2.23
N ARG A 157 1.17 19.93 2.66
CA ARG A 157 2.35 20.72 2.27
C ARG A 157 3.65 20.15 2.85
N ALA A 158 3.65 19.72 4.11
CA ALA A 158 4.82 19.10 4.72
C ALA A 158 5.24 17.81 4.00
N TYR A 159 4.27 17.00 3.56
CA TYR A 159 4.53 15.84 2.71
C TYR A 159 5.09 16.24 1.35
N ALA A 160 4.48 17.24 0.69
CA ALA A 160 4.97 17.76 -0.58
C ALA A 160 6.41 18.30 -0.48
N ASP A 161 6.71 19.08 0.55
CA ASP A 161 8.05 19.60 0.85
C ASP A 161 9.07 18.48 1.12
N ALA A 162 8.64 17.39 1.77
CA ALA A 162 9.50 16.23 2.02
C ALA A 162 9.82 15.43 0.74
N CYS A 163 8.92 15.46 -0.25
CA CYS A 163 9.08 14.75 -1.52
C CYS A 163 9.67 15.62 -2.64
N ALA A 164 9.47 16.93 -2.60
CA ALA A 164 10.00 17.86 -3.58
C ALA A 164 11.50 18.13 -3.31
N PRO A 165 12.30 18.41 -4.36
CA PRO A 165 13.63 18.97 -4.16
C PRO A 165 13.53 20.24 -3.29
N LYS A 166 14.46 20.39 -2.35
CA LYS A 166 14.39 21.45 -1.32
C LYS A 166 14.22 22.84 -1.96
N GLY A 167 13.09 23.49 -1.68
CA GLY A 167 12.75 24.83 -2.19
C GLY A 167 12.22 24.88 -3.63
N ALA A 168 11.95 23.73 -4.26
CA ALA A 168 11.32 23.69 -5.57
C ALA A 168 9.82 24.02 -5.45
N PRO A 169 9.27 24.91 -6.29
CA PRO A 169 7.84 25.17 -6.30
C PRO A 169 7.06 23.92 -6.71
N TYR A 170 5.81 23.76 -6.26
CA TYR A 170 4.94 22.67 -6.70
C TYR A 170 3.48 23.13 -6.72
N ASP A 171 2.69 22.51 -7.60
CA ASP A 171 1.24 22.73 -7.65
C ASP A 171 0.51 21.59 -6.97
N LEU A 172 -0.54 21.90 -6.22
CA LEU A 172 -1.47 20.94 -5.65
C LEU A 172 -2.75 20.90 -6.50
N GLY A 173 -3.25 19.69 -6.77
CA GLY A 173 -4.52 19.49 -7.47
C GLY A 173 -5.18 18.17 -7.07
N GLN A 174 -6.45 18.03 -7.40
CA GLN A 174 -7.19 16.78 -7.21
C GLN A 174 -6.87 15.76 -8.31
N ALA A 175 -6.92 14.47 -7.96
CA ALA A 175 -6.93 13.39 -8.93
C ALA A 175 -8.17 13.52 -9.85
N GLY A 176 -7.97 14.05 -11.06
CA GLY A 176 -9.05 14.46 -11.96
C GLY A 176 -8.77 15.76 -12.71
N GLY A 177 -7.72 16.50 -12.31
CA GLY A 177 -7.23 17.66 -13.06
C GLY A 177 -7.74 19.02 -12.56
N ILE A 178 -8.51 19.05 -11.46
CA ILE A 178 -8.87 20.30 -10.79
C ILE A 178 -7.61 20.86 -10.12
N ARG A 179 -7.21 22.07 -10.52
CA ARG A 179 -6.15 22.85 -9.89
C ARG A 179 -6.77 23.74 -8.82
N TYR A 180 -6.04 23.95 -7.73
CA TYR A 180 -6.37 24.94 -6.74
C TYR A 180 -5.45 26.13 -6.93
N ASP A 181 -6.04 27.26 -7.32
CA ASP A 181 -5.29 28.47 -7.66
C ASP A 181 -4.82 29.23 -6.41
N ASP A 182 -5.42 28.94 -5.25
CA ASP A 182 -5.01 29.52 -3.97
C ASP A 182 -5.27 28.57 -2.79
N ASP A 183 -4.69 28.94 -1.64
CA ASP A 183 -4.78 28.17 -0.40
C ASP A 183 -6.20 28.14 0.18
N ALA A 184 -7.04 29.13 -0.10
CA ALA A 184 -8.41 29.16 0.40
C ALA A 184 -9.31 28.16 -0.35
N ALA A 185 -9.13 28.02 -1.67
CA ALA A 185 -9.81 27.05 -2.50
C ALA A 185 -9.39 25.61 -2.16
N LEU A 186 -8.09 25.41 -1.89
CA LEU A 186 -7.58 24.11 -1.43
C LEU A 186 -8.06 23.79 -0.01
N ASP A 187 -8.04 24.76 0.92
CA ASP A 187 -8.49 24.56 2.30
C ASP A 187 -10.01 24.34 2.36
N GLN A 188 -10.79 25.01 1.50
CA GLN A 188 -12.22 24.76 1.34
C GLN A 188 -12.48 23.39 0.71
N ALA A 189 -11.70 22.96 -0.28
CA ALA A 189 -11.81 21.63 -0.84
C ALA A 189 -11.47 20.55 0.20
N VAL A 190 -10.43 20.77 1.02
CA VAL A 190 -10.06 19.90 2.15
C VAL A 190 -11.14 19.91 3.25
N SER A 191 -11.76 21.07 3.51
CA SER A 191 -12.78 21.25 4.55
C SER A 191 -14.19 20.81 4.14
N THR A 192 -14.52 20.75 2.85
CA THR A 192 -15.85 20.34 2.34
C THR A 192 -16.02 18.83 2.25
N LEU A 193 -15.00 18.04 2.61
CA LEU A 193 -14.98 16.57 2.47
C LEU A 193 -15.58 15.82 3.67
N GLY A 194 -16.08 16.53 4.67
CA GLY A 194 -16.76 15.94 5.82
C GLY A 194 -16.53 16.75 7.08
N PRO A 195 -17.43 16.66 8.07
CA PRO A 195 -17.34 17.51 9.25
C PRO A 195 -16.07 17.19 10.03
N ARG A 196 -15.44 18.25 10.56
CA ARG A 196 -14.51 18.14 11.69
C ARG A 196 -15.20 17.29 12.76
N ALA A 197 -14.68 16.11 13.04
CA ALA A 197 -15.07 15.40 14.26
C ALA A 197 -14.79 16.35 15.42
N ALA A 198 -15.85 16.67 16.17
CA ALA A 198 -15.81 17.53 17.34
C ALA A 198 -15.06 16.86 18.49
#